data_AF-A0A9E1NU82-F1
#
_entry.id   AF-A0A9E1NU82-F1
#
_cell.length_a   1.000
_cell.length_b   1.000
_cell.length_c   1.000
_cell.angle_alpha   90.00
_cell.angle_beta   90.00
_cell.angle_gamma   90.00
#
_symmetry.space_group_name_H-M   'P 1'
#
loop_
_entity.id
_entity.type
_entity.pdbx_description
1 polymer ?
#
loop_
_entity_poly.entity_id
_entity_poly.type
_entity_poly.pdbx_seq_one_letter_code
_entity_poly.pdbx_strand_id
1 'polypeptide(L)'
;IAVFLTAVVAVHLALHWRWITSTIQNKPREGSGIRVGFGVISFLMLVIIAIAPFLSPTEQIPSATGGKQNHTNKFKPRTGNERFAEKIRGSMTLKDVENLSGVPVKHLLNKLALPENISSGQKLGQLSKKYGLEMEDFRKAIVIYNK
;
A
#
# COMPACT_ATOMS: atom_id res chain seq x y z
N ILE A 1 -21.25 -12.57 3.14
CA ILE A 1 -21.04 -11.11 3.12
C ILE A 1 -21.71 -10.44 1.90
N ALA A 2 -21.41 -10.86 0.66
CA ALA A 2 -21.94 -10.20 -0.54
C ALA A 2 -23.49 -10.09 -0.58
N VAL A 3 -24.20 -11.19 -0.33
CA VAL A 3 -25.68 -11.23 -0.35
C VAL A 3 -26.31 -10.28 0.68
N PHE A 4 -25.70 -10.17 1.87
CA PHE A 4 -26.15 -9.27 2.92
C PHE A 4 -26.01 -7.80 2.50
N LEU A 5 -24.87 -7.43 1.90
CA LEU A 5 -24.64 -6.08 1.38
C LEU A 5 -25.60 -5.74 0.25
N THR A 6 -25.85 -6.68 -0.68
CA THR A 6 -26.81 -6.49 -1.77
C THR A 6 -28.22 -6.25 -1.25
N ALA A 7 -28.66 -7.01 -0.24
CA ALA A 7 -29.97 -6.84 0.37
C ALA A 7 -30.13 -5.47 1.06
N VAL A 8 -29.10 -5.02 1.80
CA VAL A 8 -29.11 -3.70 2.46
C VAL A 8 -29.20 -2.57 1.44
N VAL A 9 -28.43 -2.63 0.35
CA VAL A 9 -28.48 -1.61 -0.73
C VAL A 9 -29.82 -1.62 -1.44
N ALA A 10 -30.39 -2.80 -1.75
CA ALA A 10 -31.70 -2.91 -2.37
C ALA A 10 -32.82 -2.32 -1.49
N VAL A 11 -32.80 -2.61 -0.18
CA VAL A 11 -33.73 -2.03 0.79
C VAL A 11 -33.54 -0.52 0.90
N HIS A 12 -32.30 -0.04 0.96
CA HIS A 12 -31.98 1.39 1.01
C HIS A 12 -32.54 2.12 -0.22
N LEU A 13 -32.33 1.57 -1.41
CA LEU A 13 -32.84 2.14 -2.66
C LEU A 13 -34.37 2.09 -2.71
N ALA A 14 -35.01 1.01 -2.26
CA ALA A 14 -36.47 0.89 -2.24
C ALA A 14 -37.14 1.84 -1.23
N LEU A 15 -36.56 2.01 -0.03
CA LEU A 15 -37.04 2.97 0.96
C LEU A 15 -36.92 4.41 0.44
N HIS A 16 -35.77 4.72 -0.20
CA HIS A 16 -35.53 6.03 -0.78
C HIS A 16 -36.40 6.29 -2.02
N TRP A 17 -36.66 5.26 -2.84
CA TRP A 17 -37.51 5.34 -4.02
C TRP A 17 -38.96 5.66 -3.66
N ARG A 18 -39.49 5.10 -2.56
CA ARG A 18 -40.81 5.47 -2.02
C ARG A 18 -40.87 6.91 -1.53
N TRP A 19 -39.78 7.44 -0.99
CA TRP A 19 -39.67 8.84 -0.61
C TRP A 19 -39.56 9.77 -1.85
N ILE A 20 -38.83 9.36 -2.89
CA ILE A 20 -38.74 10.08 -4.19
C ILE A 20 -40.13 10.18 -4.84
N THR A 21 -40.89 9.09 -4.91
CA THR A 21 -42.25 9.15 -5.48
C THR A 21 -43.19 10.01 -4.64
N SER A 22 -43.03 10.00 -3.31
CA SER A 22 -43.81 10.86 -2.39
C SER A 22 -43.45 12.34 -2.47
N THR A 23 -42.22 12.69 -2.86
CA THR A 23 -41.80 14.09 -3.10
C THR A 23 -42.25 14.60 -4.47
N ILE A 24 -42.36 13.72 -5.47
CA ILE A 24 -42.84 14.07 -6.82
C ILE A 24 -44.38 14.17 -6.88
N GLN A 25 -45.11 13.41 -6.06
CA GLN A 25 -46.58 13.38 -6.07
C GLN A 25 -47.26 14.51 -5.27
N ASN A 26 -46.51 15.37 -4.56
CA ASN A 26 -47.13 16.45 -3.81
C ASN A 26 -47.50 17.63 -4.73
N LYS A 27 -48.80 17.73 -5.00
CA LYS A 27 -49.47 18.85 -5.65
C LYS A 27 -48.99 20.17 -4.99
N PRO A 28 -48.57 21.19 -5.77
CA PRO A 28 -48.11 22.45 -5.21
C PRO A 28 -49.30 23.16 -4.56
N ARG A 29 -49.41 23.08 -3.23
CA ARG A 29 -50.19 24.04 -2.45
C ARG A 29 -49.22 25.10 -1.95
N GLU A 30 -49.54 26.32 -2.34
CA GLU A 30 -48.77 27.55 -2.16
C GLU A 30 -48.24 27.66 -0.72
N GLY A 31 -46.92 27.91 -0.61
CA GLY A 31 -46.25 28.20 0.67
C GLY A 31 -45.10 27.27 1.09
N SER A 32 -44.74 26.25 0.30
CA SER A 32 -43.81 25.21 0.77
C SER A 32 -42.63 24.89 -0.18
N GLY A 33 -41.98 25.91 -0.73
CA GLY A 33 -40.72 25.74 -1.49
C GLY A 33 -39.53 25.30 -0.62
N ILE A 34 -39.52 25.69 0.67
CA ILE A 34 -38.43 25.37 1.60
C ILE A 34 -38.37 23.87 1.95
N ARG A 35 -39.52 23.18 2.05
CA ARG A 35 -39.54 21.75 2.43
C ARG A 35 -39.02 20.85 1.31
N VAL A 36 -39.26 21.24 0.06
CA VAL A 36 -38.67 20.57 -1.12
C VAL A 36 -37.18 20.85 -1.20
N GLY A 37 -36.75 22.08 -0.88
CA GLY A 37 -35.34 22.45 -0.80
C GLY A 37 -34.53 21.58 0.18
N PHE A 38 -35.05 21.35 1.38
CA PHE A 38 -34.40 20.45 2.35
C PHE A 38 -34.29 19.00 1.86
N GLY A 39 -35.27 18.51 1.10
CA GLY A 39 -35.21 17.19 0.49
C GLY A 39 -34.08 17.06 -0.54
N VAL A 40 -33.98 18.04 -1.44
CA VAL A 40 -32.94 18.06 -2.48
C VAL A 40 -31.55 18.21 -1.86
N ILE A 41 -31.40 19.09 -0.87
CA ILE A 41 -30.14 19.31 -0.16
C ILE A 41 -29.72 18.05 0.61
N SER A 42 -30.65 17.38 1.29
CA SER A 42 -30.36 16.12 2.00
C SER A 42 -29.91 15.02 1.03
N PHE A 43 -30.56 14.91 -0.13
CA PHE A 43 -30.17 13.95 -1.16
C PHE A 43 -28.78 14.25 -1.71
N LEU A 44 -28.51 15.52 -2.03
CA LEU A 44 -27.23 15.95 -2.57
C LEU A 44 -26.09 15.71 -1.56
N MET A 45 -26.32 15.96 -0.28
CA MET A 45 -25.36 15.72 0.80
C MET A 45 -25.04 14.22 0.94
N LEU A 46 -26.07 13.36 0.89
CA LEU A 46 -25.88 11.91 0.94
C LEU A 46 -25.11 11.38 -0.27
N VAL A 47 -25.34 11.92 -1.47
CA VAL A 47 -24.60 11.55 -2.67
C VAL A 47 -23.11 11.92 -2.51
N ILE A 48 -22.79 13.10 -1.99
CA ILE A 48 -21.41 13.52 -1.74
C ILE A 48 -20.73 12.59 -0.72
N ILE A 49 -21.41 12.23 0.38
CA ILE A 49 -20.88 11.29 1.39
C ILE A 49 -20.68 9.88 0.79
N ALA A 50 -21.59 9.42 -0.07
CA ALA A 50 -21.49 8.10 -0.69
C ALA A 50 -20.30 7.96 -1.66
N ILE A 51 -19.86 9.06 -2.26
CA ILE A 51 -18.72 9.09 -3.19
C ILE A 51 -17.39 9.31 -2.42
N ALA A 52 -17.44 9.82 -1.18
CA ALA A 52 -16.25 10.02 -0.33
C ALA A 52 -15.32 8.78 -0.21
N PRO A 53 -15.81 7.55 0.04
CA PRO A 53 -14.92 6.37 0.11
C PRO A 53 -14.31 5.99 -1.25
N PHE A 54 -14.86 6.49 -2.36
CA PHE A 54 -14.32 6.27 -3.70
C PHE A 54 -13.21 7.26 -4.06
N LEU A 55 -13.22 8.44 -3.43
CA LEU A 55 -12.17 9.45 -3.57
C LEU A 55 -11.07 9.34 -2.52
N SER A 56 -11.31 8.69 -1.38
CA SER A 56 -10.24 8.36 -0.43
C SER A 56 -9.19 7.54 -1.16
N PRO A 57 -8.00 8.10 -1.46
CA PRO A 57 -6.88 7.31 -1.89
C PRO A 57 -6.67 6.30 -0.77
N THR A 58 -6.55 5.02 -1.11
CA THR A 58 -6.10 4.04 -0.15
C THR A 58 -4.63 4.35 0.15
N GLU A 59 -4.40 5.36 1.00
CA GLU A 59 -3.18 5.43 1.77
C GLU A 59 -3.11 4.09 2.49
N GLN A 60 -2.23 3.25 1.97
CA GLN A 60 -1.84 2.01 2.59
C GLN A 60 -1.21 2.42 3.91
N ILE A 61 -2.03 2.59 4.95
CA ILE A 61 -1.56 2.45 6.32
C ILE A 61 -0.85 1.09 6.29
N PRO A 62 0.47 1.04 6.53
CA PRO A 62 1.21 -0.21 6.55
C PRO A 62 0.72 -0.99 7.77
N SER A 63 -0.44 -1.64 7.61
CA SER A 63 -0.96 -2.63 8.50
C SER A 63 0.07 -3.74 8.46
N ALA A 64 0.78 -3.89 9.58
CA ALA A 64 1.70 -4.98 9.83
C ALA A 64 0.94 -6.31 9.88
N THR A 65 0.41 -6.78 8.76
CA THR A 65 -0.15 -8.13 8.57
C THR A 65 -0.27 -8.40 7.06
N GLY A 66 0.68 -9.18 6.52
CA GLY A 66 0.49 -9.90 5.25
C GLY A 66 0.71 -9.11 3.96
N GLY A 67 1.94 -8.64 3.70
CA GLY A 67 2.31 -8.00 2.43
C GLY A 67 2.23 -8.96 1.25
N LYS A 68 1.18 -8.82 0.43
CA LYS A 68 1.18 -9.29 -0.97
C LYS A 68 1.72 -8.18 -1.86
N GLN A 69 2.95 -8.39 -2.32
CA GLN A 69 3.68 -7.49 -3.19
C GLN A 69 3.06 -7.51 -4.59
N ASN A 70 2.59 -6.36 -5.07
CA ASN A 70 2.19 -6.15 -6.45
C ASN A 70 3.45 -6.10 -7.32
N HIS A 71 3.80 -7.23 -7.94
CA HIS A 71 4.77 -7.30 -9.02
C HIS A 71 4.19 -6.62 -10.27
N THR A 72 4.30 -5.30 -10.37
CA THR A 72 4.25 -4.64 -11.68
C THR A 72 5.56 -4.97 -12.40
N ASN A 73 5.49 -5.92 -13.33
CA ASN A 73 6.61 -6.45 -14.08
C ASN A 73 7.14 -5.39 -15.07
N LYS A 74 7.87 -4.38 -14.58
CA LYS A 74 8.72 -3.53 -15.42
C LYS A 74 9.95 -4.36 -15.79
N PHE A 75 9.93 -4.98 -16.96
CA PHE A 75 11.08 -5.68 -17.53
C PHE A 75 12.18 -4.65 -17.84
N LYS A 76 13.05 -4.39 -16.86
CA LYS A 76 14.38 -3.85 -17.11
C LYS A 76 15.31 -5.03 -17.43
N PRO A 77 16.20 -4.92 -18.43
CA PRO A 77 17.23 -5.92 -18.63
C PRO A 77 18.10 -5.99 -17.37
N ARG A 78 17.91 -7.07 -16.59
CA ARG A 78 18.62 -7.31 -15.33
C ARG A 78 20.10 -7.53 -15.64
N THR A 79 20.96 -6.71 -15.05
CA THR A 79 22.40 -6.96 -15.02
C THR A 79 22.69 -8.24 -14.21
N GLY A 80 23.84 -8.89 -14.43
CA GLY A 80 24.21 -10.10 -13.68
C GLY A 80 24.15 -9.90 -12.15
N ASN A 81 24.45 -8.68 -11.70
CA ASN A 81 24.51 -8.29 -10.29
C ASN A 81 23.13 -8.17 -9.64
N GLU A 82 22.12 -7.73 -10.38
CA GLU A 82 20.74 -7.70 -9.89
C GLU A 82 20.23 -9.12 -9.60
N ARG A 83 20.68 -10.13 -10.37
CA ARG A 83 20.33 -11.54 -10.10
C ARG A 83 20.95 -12.05 -8.80
N PHE A 84 22.17 -11.61 -8.47
CA PHE A 84 22.81 -11.97 -7.20
C PHE A 84 22.13 -11.25 -6.03
N ALA A 85 21.82 -9.95 -6.18
CA ALA A 85 21.13 -9.17 -5.17
C ALA A 85 19.74 -9.73 -4.82
N GLU A 86 18.99 -10.24 -5.81
CA GLU A 86 17.67 -10.85 -5.60
C GLU A 86 17.75 -12.17 -4.81
N LYS A 87 18.87 -12.89 -4.90
CA LYS A 87 19.11 -14.13 -4.14
C LYS A 87 19.47 -13.88 -2.67
N ILE A 88 19.74 -12.64 -2.27
CA ILE A 88 20.16 -12.30 -0.91
C ILE A 88 18.98 -12.34 0.04
N ARG A 89 19.17 -13.11 1.12
CA ARG A 89 18.19 -13.32 2.19
C ARG A 89 18.78 -12.85 3.52
N GLY A 90 17.92 -12.40 4.43
CA GLY A 90 18.33 -11.93 5.76
C GLY A 90 18.96 -13.03 6.65
N SER A 91 18.76 -14.30 6.29
CA SER A 91 19.38 -15.44 6.96
C SER A 91 20.86 -15.62 6.61
N MET A 92 21.35 -14.98 5.54
CA MET A 92 22.74 -15.11 5.07
C MET A 92 23.67 -14.24 5.92
N THR A 93 24.95 -14.61 5.98
CA THR A 93 26.00 -13.80 6.61
C THR A 93 26.64 -12.84 5.62
N LEU A 94 27.37 -11.83 6.13
CA LEU A 94 28.16 -10.93 5.29
C LEU A 94 29.17 -11.72 4.42
N LYS A 95 29.78 -12.77 4.97
CA LYS A 95 30.68 -13.67 4.25
C LYS A 95 29.97 -14.47 3.15
N ASP A 96 28.74 -14.92 3.37
CA ASP A 96 27.97 -15.62 2.35
C ASP A 96 27.59 -14.70 1.18
N VAL A 97 27.33 -13.42 1.47
CA VAL A 97 27.04 -12.42 0.44
C VAL A 97 28.28 -12.06 -0.37
N GLU A 98 29.44 -11.94 0.28
CA GLU A 98 30.73 -11.74 -0.39
C GLU A 98 31.04 -12.91 -1.35
N ASN A 99 30.86 -14.15 -0.89
CA ASN A 99 31.06 -15.34 -1.73
C ASN A 99 30.07 -15.41 -2.91
N LEU A 100 28.82 -15.01 -2.71
CA LEU A 100 27.78 -15.09 -3.74
C LEU A 100 27.89 -13.98 -4.80
N SER A 101 28.20 -12.76 -4.36
CA SER A 101 28.18 -11.56 -5.21
C SER A 101 29.57 -11.11 -5.68
N GLY A 102 30.64 -11.60 -5.05
CA GLY A 102 32.01 -11.15 -5.27
C GLY A 102 32.30 -9.76 -4.70
N VAL A 103 31.36 -9.15 -3.96
CA VAL A 103 31.53 -7.81 -3.38
C VAL A 103 32.19 -7.92 -2.00
N PRO A 104 33.35 -7.26 -1.77
CA PRO A 104 34.04 -7.33 -0.49
C PRO A 104 33.20 -6.81 0.68
N VAL A 105 33.25 -7.48 1.83
CA VAL A 105 32.49 -7.08 3.03
C VAL A 105 32.81 -5.64 3.44
N LYS A 106 34.07 -5.21 3.30
CA LYS A 106 34.52 -3.84 3.61
C LYS A 106 33.75 -2.78 2.81
N HIS A 107 33.47 -3.05 1.53
CA HIS A 107 32.74 -2.11 0.68
C HIS A 107 31.27 -2.00 1.10
N LEU A 108 30.65 -3.13 1.48
CA LEU A 108 29.28 -3.14 2.00
C LEU A 108 29.19 -2.35 3.30
N LEU A 109 30.12 -2.54 4.24
CA LEU A 109 30.13 -1.84 5.52
C LEU A 109 30.27 -0.32 5.35
N ASN A 110 31.20 0.13 4.50
CA ASN A 110 31.36 1.54 4.19
C ASN A 110 30.09 2.13 3.56
N LYS A 111 29.52 1.44 2.56
CA LYS A 111 28.33 1.94 1.86
C LYS A 111 27.08 2.01 2.75
N LEU A 112 26.96 1.07 3.69
CA LEU A 112 25.86 1.00 4.65
C LEU A 112 26.12 1.82 5.92
N ALA A 113 27.21 2.60 5.97
CA ALA A 113 27.63 3.39 7.13
C ALA A 113 27.70 2.56 8.43
N LEU A 114 28.09 1.29 8.30
CA LEU A 114 28.21 0.35 9.42
C LEU A 114 29.62 0.39 10.00
N PRO A 115 29.78 0.24 11.33
CA PRO A 115 31.10 0.19 11.94
C PRO A 115 31.92 -0.99 11.40
N GLU A 116 33.17 -0.74 10.99
CA GLU A 116 34.07 -1.73 10.38
C GLU A 116 34.45 -2.90 11.32
N ASN A 117 34.12 -2.79 12.61
CA ASN A 117 34.36 -3.81 13.63
C ASN A 117 33.25 -4.90 13.71
N ILE A 118 32.43 -5.03 12.67
CA ILE A 118 31.40 -6.06 12.61
C ILE A 118 32.00 -7.36 12.07
N SER A 119 31.80 -8.45 12.83
CA SER A 119 32.23 -9.79 12.42
C SER A 119 31.54 -10.22 11.13
N SER A 120 32.33 -10.67 10.15
CA SER A 120 31.86 -11.16 8.84
C SER A 120 30.95 -12.40 8.93
N GLY A 121 30.89 -13.05 10.10
CA GLY A 121 29.97 -14.16 10.39
C GLY A 121 28.57 -13.73 10.87
N GLN A 122 28.29 -12.44 11.02
CA GLN A 122 26.96 -11.99 11.46
C GLN A 122 25.93 -12.07 10.32
N LYS A 123 24.69 -12.44 10.69
CA LYS A 123 23.55 -12.51 9.75
C LYS A 123 23.07 -11.13 9.38
N LEU A 124 22.77 -10.91 8.10
CA LEU A 124 22.27 -9.63 7.57
C LEU A 124 20.98 -9.19 8.23
N GLY A 125 20.08 -10.12 8.55
CA GLY A 125 18.81 -9.83 9.21
C GLY A 125 18.98 -9.32 10.64
N GLN A 126 20.02 -9.79 11.36
CA GLN A 126 20.34 -9.27 12.69
C GLN A 126 20.93 -7.86 12.59
N LEU A 127 21.76 -7.61 11.57
CA LEU A 127 22.31 -6.29 11.28
C LEU A 127 21.22 -5.29 10.88
N SER A 128 20.33 -5.71 9.99
CA SER A 128 19.15 -4.96 9.56
C SER A 128 18.32 -4.51 10.76
N LYS A 129 18.00 -5.43 11.68
CA LYS A 129 17.23 -5.10 12.89
C LYS A 129 18.01 -4.21 13.87
N LYS A 130 19.31 -4.42 14.04
CA LYS A 130 20.15 -3.68 15.00
C LYS A 130 20.38 -2.23 14.58
N TYR A 131 20.50 -1.97 13.29
CA TYR A 131 20.81 -0.65 12.73
C TYR A 131 19.63 0.00 11.98
N GLY A 132 18.46 -0.64 11.98
CA GLY A 132 17.26 -0.13 11.30
C GLY A 132 17.38 -0.08 9.77
N LEU A 133 18.21 -0.94 9.18
CA LEU A 133 18.44 -1.00 7.73
C LEU A 133 17.45 -1.95 7.06
N GLU A 134 17.07 -1.68 5.82
CA GLU A 134 16.22 -2.58 5.05
C GLU A 134 17.04 -3.58 4.23
N MET A 135 16.45 -4.75 3.94
CA MET A 135 17.06 -5.72 3.02
C MET A 135 17.30 -5.12 1.63
N GLU A 136 16.51 -4.12 1.25
CA GLU A 136 16.65 -3.35 0.01
C GLU A 136 17.98 -2.60 -0.06
N ASP A 137 18.45 -2.06 1.07
CA ASP A 137 19.69 -1.27 1.13
C ASP A 137 20.93 -2.14 0.88
N PHE A 138 20.92 -3.37 1.40
CA PHE A 138 21.96 -4.36 1.10
C PHE A 138 22.00 -4.72 -0.39
N ARG A 139 20.83 -4.86 -1.03
CA ARG A 139 20.73 -5.15 -2.47
C ARG A 139 21.27 -3.99 -3.31
N LYS A 140 20.90 -2.75 -2.95
CA LYS A 140 21.39 -1.54 -3.63
C LYS A 140 22.91 -1.40 -3.53
N ALA A 141 23.50 -1.68 -2.36
CA ALA A 141 24.95 -1.60 -2.16
C ALA A 141 25.73 -2.50 -3.13
N ILE A 142 25.19 -3.67 -3.47
CA ILE A 142 25.80 -4.64 -4.38
C ILE A 142 25.64 -4.22 -5.84
N VAL A 143 24.47 -3.70 -6.21
CA VAL A 143 24.22 -3.19 -7.56
C VAL A 143 25.10 -1.97 -7.86
N ILE A 144 25.36 -1.12 -6.86
CA ILE A 144 26.18 0.09 -7.01
C ILE A 144 27.68 -0.23 -7.16
N TYR A 145 28.20 -1.26 -6.49
CA TYR A 145 29.65 -1.57 -6.53
C TYR A 145 30.18 -1.85 -7.94
N ASN A 146 29.33 -2.37 -8.82
CA ASN A 146 29.75 -2.92 -10.10
C ASN A 146 29.16 -2.14 -11.28
N LYS A 147 28.90 -0.84 -11.06
CA LYS A 147 28.49 0.14 -12.04
C LYS A 147 29.50 1.28 -12.06
#